data_AF-A0A4V6JLP9-F1
#
_entry.id   AF-A0A4V6JLP9-F1
#
_cell.length_a   1.000
_cell.length_b   1.000
_cell.length_c   1.000
_cell.angle_alpha   90.00
_cell.angle_beta   90.00
_cell.angle_gamma   90.00
#
_symmetry.space_group_name_H-M   'P 1'
#
loop_
_entity.id
_entity.type
_entity.pdbx_description
1 polymer ?
#
loop_
_entity_poly.entity_id
_entity_poly.type
_entity_poly.pdbx_seq_one_letter_code
_entity_poly.pdbx_strand_id
1 'polypeptide(L)'
;MKTDGVALGGVKASNLTAVIPDYSKEKLLIDADINGPGKAVGPYFDETPLDDSLGATLKQLQLDGDVNARLHLDIPLDGTMTTAEGDVRLKNNSLFIKPLNSSINNLSGQFSFVNGDLKSGPLTASWFNQPLNIDFSTTEGEKAYQVGINLDASWQPSRLDVLPKTLSQSLGGRLPWNGKVAIELPYRGDAHYKVDLSGDLKNVSSDLPSPLDKPAGELLPVKVNVDGDLNSFTLTGNAGGKNHFNSRWLLNRRLTLDRAIWTSDSRTLPPLPEQAGVELNLPPMDGAEWLALFQRGVGENVDDSVQFPQHITVRTPALTLGGQQWNNLSIVTQPTLNGSSVEAQGREINATLLMRDTAPWQAAIRYLYYNPGTATTGKGNTVSPLASTTQVNFSGWPDLQLRCAECWLWGQKYGRIDGDFHHQGQHPDSGGRAD
;
A
#
# COMPACT_ATOMS: atom_id res chain seq x y z
N MET A 1 -7.16 48.34 -24.71
CA MET A 1 -6.09 48.62 -23.72
C MET A 1 -4.99 47.57 -23.89
N LYS A 2 -3.72 47.97 -23.81
CA LYS A 2 -2.56 47.06 -23.85
C LYS A 2 -1.60 47.45 -22.73
N THR A 3 -1.06 46.46 -22.02
CA THR A 3 -0.03 46.68 -20.99
C THR A 3 1.02 45.58 -21.07
N ASP A 4 2.27 45.93 -20.81
CA ASP A 4 3.40 44.99 -20.88
C ASP A 4 3.41 44.05 -19.66
N GLY A 5 2.74 44.42 -18.56
CA GLY A 5 2.48 43.49 -17.46
C GLY A 5 1.63 44.03 -16.31
N VAL A 6 1.03 43.11 -15.56
CA VAL A 6 0.22 43.34 -14.34
C VAL A 6 0.52 42.21 -13.35
N ALA A 7 0.53 42.47 -12.05
CA ALA A 7 0.66 41.44 -11.02
C ALA A 7 -0.66 41.31 -10.24
N LEU A 8 -1.17 40.10 -10.08
CA LEU A 8 -2.42 39.82 -9.35
C LEU A 8 -2.26 38.50 -8.58
N GLY A 9 -2.52 38.49 -7.27
CA GLY A 9 -2.43 37.27 -6.45
C GLY A 9 -1.04 36.61 -6.40
N GLY A 10 0.05 37.36 -6.62
CA GLY A 10 1.41 36.81 -6.72
C GLY A 10 1.78 36.22 -8.08
N VAL A 11 0.89 36.34 -9.06
CA VAL A 11 1.08 35.88 -10.44
C VAL A 11 1.32 37.09 -11.35
N LYS A 12 2.26 36.96 -12.30
CA LYS A 12 2.58 38.00 -13.28
C LYS A 12 1.87 37.71 -14.60
N ALA A 13 0.96 38.59 -15.00
CA ALA A 13 0.44 38.66 -16.35
C ALA A 13 1.34 39.54 -17.22
N SER A 14 1.55 39.14 -18.46
CA SER A 14 2.33 39.83 -19.47
C SER A 14 1.64 39.75 -20.83
N ASN A 15 2.01 40.63 -21.77
CA ASN A 15 1.34 40.73 -23.07
C ASN A 15 -0.19 40.90 -22.97
N LEU A 16 -0.67 41.61 -21.94
CA LEU A 16 -2.10 41.71 -21.69
C LEU A 16 -2.74 42.66 -22.70
N THR A 17 -3.73 42.16 -23.42
CA THR A 17 -4.59 42.94 -24.32
C THR A 17 -6.04 42.80 -23.91
N ALA A 18 -6.74 43.92 -23.81
CA ALA A 18 -8.18 43.97 -23.56
C ALA A 18 -8.85 44.79 -24.68
N VAL A 19 -9.73 44.18 -25.46
CA VAL A 19 -10.31 44.76 -26.67
C VAL A 19 -11.81 44.48 -26.73
N ILE A 20 -12.60 45.48 -27.13
CA ILE A 20 -13.98 45.31 -27.58
C ILE A 20 -13.93 45.42 -29.11
N PRO A 21 -13.90 44.30 -29.85
CA PRO A 21 -13.65 44.34 -31.30
C PRO A 21 -14.79 45.02 -32.06
N ASP A 22 -16.01 44.85 -31.54
CA ASP A 22 -17.25 45.37 -32.11
C ASP A 22 -18.20 45.74 -30.98
N TYR A 23 -18.47 47.04 -30.83
CA TYR A 23 -19.37 47.54 -29.79
C TYR A 23 -20.80 47.04 -29.95
N SER A 24 -21.23 46.67 -31.16
CA SER A 24 -22.56 46.11 -31.38
C SER A 24 -22.71 44.66 -30.91
N LYS A 25 -21.59 43.96 -30.73
CA LYS A 25 -21.55 42.60 -30.18
C LYS A 25 -21.43 42.57 -28.66
N GLU A 26 -21.17 43.73 -28.04
CA GLU A 26 -21.12 43.87 -26.59
C GLU A 26 -20.20 42.83 -25.92
N LYS A 27 -19.00 42.60 -26.47
CA LYS A 27 -18.03 41.62 -25.95
C LYS A 27 -16.69 42.25 -25.63
N LEU A 28 -16.18 42.00 -24.43
CA LEU A 28 -14.82 42.32 -24.01
C LEU A 28 -13.96 41.05 -24.09
N LEU A 29 -12.93 41.09 -24.93
CA LEU A 29 -11.94 40.02 -25.05
C LEU A 29 -10.67 40.41 -24.29
N ILE A 30 -10.15 39.51 -23.44
CA ILE A 30 -8.89 39.69 -22.72
C ILE A 30 -7.95 38.53 -23.02
N ASP A 31 -6.77 38.82 -23.55
CA ASP A 31 -5.69 37.85 -23.72
C ASP A 31 -4.51 38.21 -22.82
N ALA A 32 -3.91 37.22 -22.17
CA ALA A 32 -2.71 37.43 -21.36
C ALA A 32 -1.84 36.17 -21.27
N ASP A 33 -0.52 36.35 -21.24
CA ASP A 33 0.43 35.32 -20.85
C ASP A 33 0.68 35.43 -19.34
N ILE A 34 0.36 34.37 -18.60
CA ILE A 34 0.39 34.29 -17.14
C ILE A 34 1.59 33.42 -16.73
N ASN A 35 2.39 33.92 -15.79
CA ASN A 35 3.47 33.18 -15.15
C ASN A 35 3.43 33.39 -13.63
N GLY A 36 3.49 32.30 -12.88
CA GLY A 36 3.56 32.38 -11.43
C GLY A 36 3.80 31.02 -10.78
N PRO A 37 4.01 31.01 -9.46
CA PRO A 37 4.22 29.77 -8.71
C PRO A 37 2.92 28.96 -8.66
N GLY A 38 2.99 27.65 -8.86
CA GLY A 38 1.83 26.74 -8.80
C GLY A 38 1.06 26.82 -7.46
N LYS A 39 1.76 27.13 -6.37
CA LYS A 39 1.17 27.37 -5.05
C LYS A 39 0.20 28.55 -4.99
N ALA A 40 0.29 29.49 -5.92
CA ALA A 40 -0.63 30.62 -6.00
C ALA A 40 -1.95 30.29 -6.71
N VAL A 41 -2.07 29.13 -7.36
CA VAL A 41 -3.29 28.73 -8.08
C VAL A 41 -4.41 28.35 -7.11
N GLY A 42 -4.11 27.56 -6.08
CA GLY A 42 -5.10 27.10 -5.10
C GLY A 42 -5.87 28.24 -4.41
N PRO A 43 -5.18 29.23 -3.80
CA PRO A 43 -5.82 30.36 -3.12
C PRO A 43 -6.77 31.19 -3.99
N TYR A 44 -6.60 31.17 -5.32
CA TYR A 44 -7.52 31.86 -6.21
C TYR A 44 -8.93 31.26 -6.16
N PHE A 45 -9.03 29.92 -6.02
CA PHE A 45 -10.32 29.23 -5.94
C PHE A 45 -10.98 29.36 -4.57
N ASP A 46 -10.19 29.61 -3.51
CA ASP A 46 -10.70 29.85 -2.15
C ASP A 46 -11.59 31.11 -2.08
N GLU A 47 -11.43 32.06 -3.02
CA GLU A 47 -12.23 33.28 -3.11
C GLU A 47 -13.41 33.17 -4.11
N THR A 48 -13.66 31.97 -4.66
CA THR A 48 -14.74 31.72 -5.63
C THR A 48 -15.85 30.86 -5.03
N PRO A 49 -17.05 30.81 -5.64
CA PRO A 49 -18.10 29.86 -5.25
C PRO A 49 -17.69 28.37 -5.31
N LEU A 50 -16.50 28.06 -5.85
CA LEU A 50 -15.93 26.72 -5.93
C LEU A 50 -14.99 26.37 -4.75
N ASP A 51 -14.86 27.23 -3.72
CA ASP A 51 -13.99 26.97 -2.55
C ASP A 51 -14.35 25.64 -1.85
N ASP A 52 -15.65 25.45 -1.56
CA ASP A 52 -16.15 24.27 -0.83
C ASP A 52 -15.93 22.94 -1.58
N SER A 53 -15.66 22.97 -2.89
CA SER A 53 -15.40 21.77 -3.71
C SER A 53 -13.96 21.73 -4.24
N LEU A 54 -13.65 22.56 -5.23
CA LEU A 54 -12.36 22.59 -5.90
C LEU A 54 -11.26 23.14 -4.98
N GLY A 55 -11.54 24.17 -4.19
CA GLY A 55 -10.61 24.71 -3.19
C GLY A 55 -10.20 23.67 -2.14
N ALA A 56 -11.18 22.97 -1.56
CA ALA A 56 -10.96 21.86 -0.63
C ALA A 56 -10.10 20.73 -1.22
N THR A 57 -10.29 20.41 -2.50
CA THR A 57 -9.50 19.38 -3.22
C THR A 57 -8.07 19.85 -3.49
N LEU A 58 -7.89 21.09 -3.92
CA LEU A 58 -6.56 21.69 -4.14
C LEU A 58 -5.77 21.86 -2.83
N LYS A 59 -6.44 21.93 -1.67
CA LYS A 59 -5.78 21.85 -0.36
C LYS A 59 -5.16 20.47 -0.08
N GLN A 60 -5.69 19.40 -0.69
CA GLN A 60 -5.14 18.03 -0.61
C GLN A 60 -4.10 17.74 -1.71
N LEU A 61 -4.17 18.45 -2.83
CA LEU A 61 -3.31 18.32 -4.00
C LEU A 61 -2.47 19.59 -4.20
N GLN A 62 -1.26 19.59 -3.68
CA GLN A 62 -0.42 20.79 -3.65
C GLN A 62 0.56 20.78 -4.81
N LEU A 63 0.29 21.62 -5.82
CA LEU A 63 1.19 21.83 -6.96
C LEU A 63 2.26 22.87 -6.61
N ASP A 64 3.52 22.55 -6.89
CA ASP A 64 4.68 23.40 -6.70
C ASP A 64 5.50 23.52 -8.00
N GLY A 65 6.36 24.54 -8.05
CA GLY A 65 7.10 24.94 -9.26
C GLY A 65 6.34 25.97 -10.11
N ASP A 66 7.04 26.55 -11.08
CA ASP A 66 6.48 27.61 -11.92
C ASP A 66 5.44 27.03 -12.91
N VAL A 67 4.37 27.78 -13.12
CA VAL A 67 3.29 27.46 -14.05
C VAL A 67 3.20 28.58 -15.07
N ASN A 68 3.20 28.20 -16.35
CA ASN A 68 3.03 29.13 -17.46
C ASN A 68 1.69 28.86 -18.12
N ALA A 69 0.84 29.86 -18.23
CA ALA A 69 -0.45 29.73 -18.91
C ALA A 69 -0.64 30.84 -19.93
N ARG A 70 -1.41 30.56 -20.98
CA ARG A 70 -2.03 31.59 -21.81
C ARG A 70 -3.51 31.60 -21.50
N LEU A 71 -4.04 32.76 -21.17
CA LEU A 71 -5.44 32.98 -20.85
C LEU A 71 -6.10 33.78 -21.96
N HIS A 72 -7.29 33.36 -22.35
CA HIS A 72 -8.26 34.10 -23.15
C HIS A 72 -9.57 34.17 -22.37
N LEU A 73 -10.11 35.37 -22.21
CA LEU A 73 -11.43 35.61 -21.62
C LEU A 73 -12.34 36.24 -22.68
N ASP A 74 -13.48 35.61 -22.93
CA ASP A 74 -14.60 36.19 -23.67
C ASP A 74 -15.67 36.59 -22.64
N ILE A 75 -15.78 37.90 -22.37
CA ILE A 75 -16.70 38.48 -21.40
C ILE A 75 -17.83 39.21 -22.16
N PRO A 76 -19.03 38.62 -22.25
CA PRO A 76 -20.20 39.32 -22.73
C PRO A 76 -20.60 40.46 -21.77
N LEU A 77 -20.93 41.63 -22.31
CA LEU A 77 -21.37 42.81 -21.56
C LEU A 77 -22.89 42.85 -21.37
N ASP A 78 -23.61 41.89 -21.96
CA ASP A 78 -25.05 41.68 -21.81
C ASP A 78 -25.44 40.90 -20.54
N GLY A 79 -24.45 40.48 -19.74
CA GLY A 79 -24.63 39.71 -18.51
C GLY A 79 -24.70 38.20 -18.70
N THR A 80 -24.48 37.68 -19.92
CA THR A 80 -24.29 36.24 -20.13
C THR A 80 -22.95 35.75 -19.57
N MET A 81 -22.82 34.42 -19.41
CA MET A 81 -21.68 33.82 -18.71
C MET A 81 -20.36 34.05 -19.46
N THR A 82 -19.33 34.50 -18.72
CA THR A 82 -17.97 34.64 -19.24
C THR A 82 -17.38 33.28 -19.58
N THR A 83 -16.67 33.19 -20.71
CA THR A 83 -15.87 32.01 -21.08
C THR A 83 -14.40 32.29 -20.80
N ALA A 84 -13.76 31.41 -20.05
CA ALA A 84 -12.33 31.44 -19.79
C ALA A 84 -11.68 30.22 -20.42
N GLU A 85 -10.75 30.41 -21.35
CA GLU A 85 -10.02 29.32 -21.99
C GLU A 85 -8.52 29.58 -21.96
N GLY A 86 -7.73 28.51 -22.01
CA GLY A 86 -6.29 28.67 -21.98
C GLY A 86 -5.49 27.39 -22.07
N ASP A 87 -4.21 27.57 -22.35
CA ASP A 87 -3.20 26.51 -22.38
C ASP A 87 -2.23 26.68 -21.22
N VAL A 88 -2.05 25.64 -20.43
CA VAL A 88 -1.12 25.61 -19.30
C VAL A 88 0.03 24.66 -19.62
N ARG A 89 1.25 25.11 -19.35
CA ARG A 89 2.49 24.32 -19.44
C ARG A 89 3.10 24.12 -18.07
N LEU A 90 3.37 22.85 -17.78
CA LEU A 90 4.11 22.39 -16.61
C LEU A 90 5.51 21.98 -17.07
N LYS A 91 6.53 22.36 -16.31
CA LYS A 91 7.91 22.00 -16.56
C LYS A 91 8.62 21.76 -15.23
N ASN A 92 8.91 20.49 -14.95
CA ASN A 92 9.56 20.04 -13.72
C ASN A 92 8.82 20.48 -12.45
N ASN A 93 7.49 20.46 -12.49
CA ASN A 93 6.66 20.73 -11.32
C ASN A 93 6.68 19.52 -10.37
N SER A 94 6.26 19.74 -9.13
CA SER A 94 5.99 18.67 -8.18
C SER A 94 4.56 18.77 -7.66
N LEU A 95 3.91 17.62 -7.47
CA LEU A 95 2.57 17.51 -6.95
C LEU A 95 2.60 16.66 -5.69
N PHE A 96 2.29 17.26 -4.54
CA PHE A 96 2.17 16.55 -3.27
C PHE A 96 0.72 16.12 -3.03
N ILE A 97 0.51 14.84 -2.77
CA ILE A 97 -0.78 14.20 -2.50
C ILE A 97 -0.85 13.91 -1.02
N LYS A 98 -1.51 14.80 -0.27
CA LYS A 98 -1.52 14.77 1.19
C LYS A 98 -2.11 13.47 1.78
N PRO A 99 -3.23 12.90 1.29
CA PRO A 99 -3.78 11.65 1.83
C PRO A 99 -2.85 10.45 1.68
N LEU A 100 -1.98 10.45 0.66
CA LEU A 100 -1.00 9.39 0.42
C LEU A 100 0.38 9.69 1.02
N ASN A 101 0.56 10.90 1.57
CA ASN A 101 1.85 11.44 1.98
C ASN A 101 2.95 11.18 0.93
N SER A 102 2.64 11.45 -0.34
CA SER A 102 3.49 11.08 -1.47
C SER A 102 3.60 12.22 -2.49
N SER A 103 4.77 12.34 -3.14
CA SER A 103 5.03 13.36 -4.15
C SER A 103 5.28 12.76 -5.52
N ILE A 104 4.57 13.27 -6.52
CA ILE A 104 4.90 13.11 -7.93
C ILE A 104 5.86 14.24 -8.30
N ASN A 105 7.01 13.90 -8.85
CA ASN A 105 8.08 14.84 -9.18
C ASN A 105 8.32 14.91 -10.69
N ASN A 106 9.02 15.95 -11.14
CA ASN A 106 9.37 16.17 -12.54
C ASN A 106 8.15 16.20 -13.48
N LEU A 107 6.98 16.61 -12.98
CA LEU A 107 5.74 16.68 -13.73
C LEU A 107 5.89 17.70 -14.87
N SER A 108 5.81 17.22 -16.10
CA SER A 108 6.03 18.03 -17.30
C SER A 108 5.04 17.69 -18.40
N GLY A 109 4.59 18.70 -19.11
CA GLY A 109 3.65 18.57 -20.22
C GLY A 109 2.72 19.77 -20.32
N GLN A 110 1.56 19.58 -20.95
CA GLN A 110 0.59 20.66 -21.13
C GLN A 110 -0.84 20.17 -21.00
N PHE A 111 -1.72 21.06 -20.59
CA PHE A 111 -3.16 20.86 -20.59
C PHE A 111 -3.88 22.14 -20.98
N SER A 112 -5.05 22.01 -21.56
CA SER A 112 -5.92 23.13 -21.86
C SER A 112 -7.11 23.14 -20.89
N PHE A 113 -7.74 24.29 -20.72
CA PHE A 113 -8.99 24.40 -20.00
C PHE A 113 -9.99 25.27 -20.77
N VAL A 114 -11.28 24.99 -20.58
CA VAL A 114 -12.39 25.85 -20.95
C VAL A 114 -13.36 25.85 -19.77
N ASN A 115 -13.45 26.98 -19.08
CA ASN A 115 -14.14 27.12 -17.80
C ASN A 115 -13.64 26.07 -16.79
N GLY A 116 -14.54 25.23 -16.26
CA GLY A 116 -14.21 24.16 -15.33
C GLY A 116 -13.63 22.90 -15.99
N ASP A 117 -13.72 22.75 -17.32
CA ASP A 117 -13.29 21.54 -18.01
C ASP A 117 -11.81 21.61 -18.40
N LEU A 118 -11.00 20.73 -17.82
CA LEU A 118 -9.57 20.61 -18.11
C LEU A 118 -9.33 19.36 -18.94
N LYS A 119 -8.38 19.43 -19.86
CA LYS A 119 -7.93 18.28 -20.64
C LYS A 119 -6.43 18.32 -20.84
N SER A 120 -5.73 17.31 -20.35
CA SER A 120 -4.30 17.20 -20.55
C SER A 120 -3.95 16.56 -21.89
N GLY A 121 -2.80 16.96 -22.44
CA GLY A 121 -2.02 16.08 -23.30
C GLY A 121 -1.31 15.01 -22.46
N PRO A 122 -0.39 14.24 -23.06
CA PRO A 122 0.45 13.32 -22.29
C PRO A 122 1.37 14.12 -21.37
N LEU A 123 1.33 13.79 -20.08
CA LEU A 123 2.23 14.30 -19.06
C LEU A 123 3.23 13.20 -18.68
N THR A 124 4.46 13.60 -18.40
CA THR A 124 5.48 12.70 -17.85
C THR A 124 5.86 13.16 -16.46
N ALA A 125 6.14 12.19 -15.60
CA ALA A 125 6.53 12.44 -14.22
C ALA A 125 7.38 11.28 -13.67
N SER A 126 7.80 11.42 -12.41
CA SER A 126 8.41 10.38 -11.62
C SER A 126 7.65 10.22 -10.32
N TRP A 127 7.22 9.00 -10.00
CA TRP A 127 6.57 8.66 -8.75
C TRP A 127 7.28 7.46 -8.12
N PHE A 128 7.55 7.51 -6.82
CA PHE A 128 8.42 6.54 -6.13
C PHE A 128 9.76 6.29 -6.85
N ASN A 129 10.39 7.36 -7.35
CA ASN A 129 11.63 7.29 -8.14
C ASN A 129 11.54 6.43 -9.42
N GLN A 130 10.33 6.22 -9.94
CA GLN A 130 10.06 5.49 -11.16
C GLN A 130 9.30 6.36 -12.18
N PRO A 131 9.59 6.24 -13.49
CA PRO A 131 8.84 6.97 -14.52
C PRO A 131 7.34 6.65 -14.52
N LEU A 132 6.53 7.66 -14.77
CA LEU A 132 5.07 7.57 -14.84
C LEU A 132 4.55 8.48 -15.95
N ASN A 133 3.73 7.94 -16.84
CA ASN A 133 2.94 8.71 -17.78
C ASN A 133 1.55 8.95 -17.19
N ILE A 134 1.06 10.16 -17.33
CA ILE A 134 -0.23 10.59 -16.78
C ILE A 134 -0.97 11.35 -17.87
N ASP A 135 -2.26 11.08 -18.01
CA ASP A 135 -3.18 12.04 -18.60
C ASP A 135 -4.39 12.19 -17.68
N PHE A 136 -5.01 13.36 -17.72
CA PHE A 136 -6.18 13.66 -16.95
C PHE A 136 -7.18 14.49 -17.73
N SER A 137 -8.43 14.37 -17.34
CA SER A 137 -9.51 15.24 -17.77
C SER A 137 -10.40 15.56 -16.60
N THR A 138 -11.00 16.73 -16.63
CA THR A 138 -12.05 17.08 -15.70
C THR A 138 -13.31 17.47 -16.45
N THR A 139 -14.45 17.32 -15.78
CA THR A 139 -15.73 17.75 -16.32
C THR A 139 -16.56 18.34 -15.21
N GLU A 140 -17.00 19.58 -15.42
CA GLU A 140 -17.94 20.25 -14.53
C GLU A 140 -19.37 19.76 -14.84
N GLY A 141 -19.91 18.89 -13.98
CA GLY A 141 -21.27 18.38 -14.09
C GLY A 141 -22.25 19.12 -13.19
N GLU A 142 -23.56 19.00 -13.43
CA GLU A 142 -24.60 19.71 -12.66
C GLU A 142 -24.57 19.47 -11.14
N LYS A 143 -24.04 18.32 -10.70
CA LYS A 143 -24.07 17.87 -9.29
C LYS A 143 -22.70 17.67 -8.68
N ALA A 144 -21.69 17.44 -9.50
CA ALA A 144 -20.35 17.09 -9.08
C ALA A 144 -19.35 17.45 -10.16
N TYR A 145 -18.15 17.79 -9.71
CA TYR A 145 -16.98 17.91 -10.55
C TYR A 145 -16.32 16.53 -10.67
N GLN A 146 -16.09 16.08 -11.90
CA GLN A 146 -15.55 14.75 -12.19
C GLN A 146 -14.09 14.89 -12.63
N VAL A 147 -13.23 14.02 -12.12
CA VAL A 147 -11.81 13.93 -12.51
C VAL A 147 -11.53 12.51 -12.97
N GLY A 148 -11.09 12.37 -14.22
CA GLY A 148 -10.57 11.13 -14.77
C GLY A 148 -9.07 11.22 -14.93
N ILE A 149 -8.33 10.23 -14.45
CA ILE A 149 -6.86 10.16 -14.59
C ILE A 149 -6.51 8.80 -15.15
N ASN A 150 -5.72 8.77 -16.22
CA ASN A 150 -5.10 7.54 -16.71
C ASN A 150 -3.62 7.55 -16.34
N LEU A 151 -3.15 6.40 -15.89
CA LEU A 151 -1.78 6.15 -15.47
C LEU A 151 -1.22 5.03 -16.35
N ASP A 152 0.00 5.22 -16.85
CA ASP A 152 0.73 4.20 -17.59
C ASP A 152 2.19 4.19 -17.13
N ALA A 153 2.68 3.03 -16.75
CA ALA A 153 4.03 2.89 -16.24
C ALA A 153 4.59 1.48 -16.41
N SER A 154 5.91 1.41 -16.38
CA SER A 154 6.65 0.15 -16.27
C SER A 154 7.62 0.30 -15.10
N TRP A 155 7.27 -0.27 -13.95
CA TRP A 155 8.05 -0.10 -12.72
C TRP A 155 8.92 -1.32 -12.42
N GLN A 156 10.01 -1.09 -11.69
CA GLN A 156 10.88 -2.14 -11.17
C GLN A 156 10.54 -2.37 -9.69
N PRO A 157 9.84 -3.48 -9.33
CA PRO A 157 9.43 -3.71 -7.94
C PRO A 157 10.58 -3.69 -6.94
N SER A 158 11.78 -4.12 -7.35
CA SER A 158 12.99 -4.10 -6.53
C SER A 158 13.52 -2.71 -6.18
N ARG A 159 13.00 -1.66 -6.84
CA ARG A 159 13.36 -0.25 -6.60
C ARG A 159 12.25 0.54 -5.92
N LEU A 160 11.18 -0.12 -5.50
CA LEU A 160 10.11 0.54 -4.76
C LEU A 160 10.57 0.74 -3.31
N ASP A 161 10.75 2.00 -2.93
CA ASP A 161 11.20 2.39 -1.58
C ASP A 161 10.19 2.00 -0.48
N VAL A 162 8.93 1.73 -0.85
CA VAL A 162 7.85 1.31 0.06
C VAL A 162 7.93 -0.17 0.46
N LEU A 163 8.75 -0.99 -0.20
CA LEU A 163 8.91 -2.40 0.13
C LEU A 163 10.11 -2.61 1.07
N PRO A 164 10.00 -3.47 2.10
CA PRO A 164 11.15 -3.85 2.92
C PRO A 164 12.31 -4.35 2.05
N LYS A 165 13.56 -3.96 2.37
CA LYS A 165 14.74 -4.30 1.57
C LYS A 165 14.88 -5.79 1.29
N THR A 166 14.58 -6.63 2.28
CA THR A 166 14.63 -8.09 2.14
C THR A 166 13.64 -8.60 1.09
N LEU A 167 12.46 -7.97 0.98
CA LEU A 167 11.46 -8.31 -0.02
C LEU A 167 11.86 -7.76 -1.39
N SER A 168 12.30 -6.49 -1.46
CA SER A 168 12.65 -5.87 -2.73
C SER A 168 13.86 -6.52 -3.41
N GLN A 169 14.83 -7.03 -2.63
CA GLN A 169 15.98 -7.78 -3.14
C GLN A 169 15.62 -9.15 -3.72
N SER A 170 14.52 -9.76 -3.27
CA SER A 170 14.01 -11.03 -3.80
C SER A 170 13.12 -10.84 -5.04
N LEU A 171 12.93 -9.61 -5.52
CA LEU A 171 12.12 -9.32 -6.70
C LEU A 171 13.01 -8.87 -7.86
N GLY A 172 12.65 -9.28 -9.08
CA GLY A 172 13.38 -8.94 -10.29
C GLY A 172 12.47 -8.50 -11.43
N GLY A 173 13.06 -7.83 -12.42
CA GLY A 173 12.37 -7.50 -13.66
C GLY A 173 11.52 -6.23 -13.64
N ARG A 174 10.56 -6.13 -14.56
CA ARG A 174 9.70 -4.95 -14.76
C ARG A 174 8.24 -5.35 -14.82
N LEU A 175 7.40 -4.57 -14.15
CA LEU A 175 5.96 -4.67 -14.17
C LEU A 175 5.38 -3.54 -15.01
N PRO A 176 4.97 -3.79 -16.27
CA PRO A 176 4.09 -2.87 -16.99
C PRO A 176 2.70 -2.91 -16.35
N TRP A 177 2.15 -1.74 -16.05
CA TRP A 177 0.82 -1.60 -15.47
C TRP A 177 0.14 -0.32 -15.98
N ASN A 178 -1.18 -0.38 -16.04
CA ASN A 178 -2.05 0.75 -16.29
C ASN A 178 -2.96 1.00 -15.08
N GLY A 179 -3.33 2.26 -14.89
CA GLY A 179 -4.26 2.68 -13.86
C GLY A 179 -5.32 3.61 -14.43
N LYS A 180 -6.53 3.51 -13.90
CA LYS A 180 -7.61 4.46 -14.13
C LYS A 180 -8.13 4.93 -12.79
N VAL A 181 -8.10 6.24 -12.56
CA VAL A 181 -8.65 6.88 -11.37
C VAL A 181 -9.85 7.70 -11.80
N ALA A 182 -10.98 7.51 -11.13
CA ALA A 182 -12.16 8.34 -11.26
C ALA A 182 -12.44 8.95 -9.88
N ILE A 183 -12.44 10.29 -9.81
CA ILE A 183 -12.77 11.03 -8.59
C ILE A 183 -14.05 11.82 -8.87
N GLU A 184 -14.99 11.71 -7.95
CA GLU A 184 -16.21 12.51 -7.94
C GLU A 184 -16.14 13.47 -6.75
N LEU A 185 -16.29 14.76 -7.05
CA LEU A 185 -16.26 15.86 -6.09
C LEU A 185 -17.63 16.54 -6.10
N PRO A 186 -18.59 16.06 -5.29
CA PRO A 186 -19.90 16.70 -5.18
C PRO A 186 -19.75 18.16 -4.72
N TYR A 187 -20.61 19.06 -5.23
CA TYR A 187 -20.66 20.44 -4.71
C TYR A 187 -21.13 20.50 -3.25
N ARG A 188 -21.75 19.42 -2.76
CA ARG A 188 -22.16 19.23 -1.37
C ARG A 188 -21.96 17.76 -1.01
N GLY A 189 -21.25 17.50 0.09
CA GLY A 189 -20.95 16.15 0.56
C GLY A 189 -19.48 15.80 0.43
N ASP A 190 -19.15 14.54 0.68
CA ASP A 190 -17.77 14.06 0.69
C ASP A 190 -17.32 13.58 -0.70
N ALA A 191 -16.02 13.71 -0.96
CA ALA A 191 -15.40 13.20 -2.18
C ALA A 191 -15.36 11.67 -2.18
N HIS A 192 -15.58 11.09 -3.36
CA HIS A 192 -15.48 9.65 -3.60
C HIS A 192 -14.49 9.37 -4.73
N TYR A 193 -13.82 8.23 -4.67
CA TYR A 193 -12.91 7.82 -5.72
C TYR A 193 -12.93 6.33 -5.99
N LYS A 194 -12.66 5.98 -7.25
CA LYS A 194 -12.43 4.61 -7.72
C LYS A 194 -11.10 4.54 -8.43
N VAL A 195 -10.34 3.49 -8.15
CA VAL A 195 -9.06 3.21 -8.83
C VAL A 195 -9.07 1.80 -9.36
N ASP A 196 -8.85 1.65 -10.67
CA ASP A 196 -8.65 0.36 -11.32
C ASP A 196 -7.20 0.27 -11.77
N LEU A 197 -6.43 -0.67 -11.21
CA LEU A 197 -5.08 -0.98 -11.65
C LEU A 197 -5.06 -2.35 -12.31
N SER A 198 -4.37 -2.46 -13.44
CA SER A 198 -4.11 -3.74 -14.08
C SER A 198 -2.68 -3.84 -14.58
N GLY A 199 -2.08 -5.03 -14.42
CA GLY A 199 -0.72 -5.31 -14.87
C GLY A 199 -0.51 -6.79 -15.11
N ASP A 200 0.65 -7.12 -15.67
CA ASP A 200 1.06 -8.51 -15.87
C ASP A 200 2.48 -8.72 -15.33
N LEU A 201 2.59 -9.62 -14.34
CA LEU A 201 3.84 -9.99 -13.71
C LEU A 201 4.67 -10.97 -14.56
N LYS A 202 4.36 -11.16 -15.85
CA LYS A 202 5.12 -12.02 -16.77
C LYS A 202 6.63 -11.82 -16.68
N ASN A 203 7.07 -10.57 -16.69
CA ASN A 203 8.49 -10.22 -16.69
C ASN A 203 9.04 -9.96 -15.27
N VAL A 204 8.27 -10.30 -14.24
CA VAL A 204 8.67 -10.21 -12.84
C VAL A 204 9.04 -11.59 -12.33
N SER A 205 10.19 -11.68 -11.66
CA SER A 205 10.62 -12.86 -10.91
C SER A 205 10.53 -12.59 -9.41
N SER A 206 10.31 -13.66 -8.65
CA SER A 206 10.36 -13.66 -7.19
C SER A 206 11.12 -14.88 -6.70
N ASP A 207 12.17 -14.62 -5.93
CA ASP A 207 12.96 -15.63 -5.20
C ASP A 207 12.46 -15.78 -3.75
N LEU A 208 11.22 -15.40 -3.48
CA LEU A 208 10.58 -15.59 -2.18
C LEU A 208 10.22 -17.07 -1.97
N PRO A 209 10.06 -17.51 -0.71
CA PRO A 209 9.57 -18.85 -0.42
C PRO A 209 8.19 -19.12 -1.03
N SER A 210 7.92 -20.39 -1.29
CA SER A 210 6.61 -20.82 -1.78
C SER A 210 5.50 -20.46 -0.79
N PRO A 211 4.36 -19.89 -1.24
CA PRO A 211 3.84 -19.86 -2.63
C PRO A 211 4.11 -18.57 -3.40
N LEU A 212 5.03 -17.72 -2.93
CA LEU A 212 5.34 -16.47 -3.62
C LEU A 212 6.53 -16.61 -4.57
N ASP A 213 7.16 -17.79 -4.63
CA ASP A 213 8.18 -18.11 -5.61
C ASP A 213 7.60 -17.99 -7.03
N LYS A 214 8.34 -17.34 -7.92
CA LYS A 214 7.89 -17.14 -9.29
C LYS A 214 9.07 -16.95 -10.24
N PRO A 215 9.26 -17.81 -11.26
CA PRO A 215 10.21 -17.53 -12.32
C PRO A 215 9.70 -16.42 -13.26
N ALA A 216 10.65 -15.72 -13.90
CA ALA A 216 10.32 -14.84 -15.01
C ALA A 216 9.80 -15.64 -16.22
N GLY A 217 8.90 -15.03 -16.98
CA GLY A 217 8.32 -15.59 -18.21
C GLY A 217 6.89 -16.15 -18.05
N GLU A 218 6.49 -16.51 -16.82
CA GLU A 218 5.15 -17.04 -16.55
C GLU A 218 4.12 -15.92 -16.41
N LEU A 219 3.03 -16.00 -17.17
CA LEU A 219 1.92 -15.04 -17.11
C LEU A 219 1.26 -15.05 -15.73
N LEU A 220 1.17 -13.89 -15.10
CA LEU A 220 0.46 -13.73 -13.84
C LEU A 220 -0.21 -12.34 -13.87
N PRO A 221 -1.41 -12.24 -14.47
CA PRO A 221 -2.14 -10.99 -14.52
C PRO A 221 -2.60 -10.60 -13.12
N VAL A 222 -2.45 -9.31 -12.81
CA VAL A 222 -2.88 -8.74 -11.54
C VAL A 222 -3.91 -7.65 -11.83
N LYS A 223 -4.98 -7.65 -11.06
CA LYS A 223 -5.95 -6.56 -11.03
C LYS A 223 -6.19 -6.13 -9.59
N VAL A 224 -6.26 -4.82 -9.39
CA VAL A 224 -6.59 -4.20 -8.11
C VAL A 224 -7.67 -3.17 -8.38
N ASN A 225 -8.72 -3.19 -7.57
CA ASN A 225 -9.80 -2.23 -7.59
C ASN A 225 -9.87 -1.58 -6.20
N VAL A 226 -9.90 -0.26 -6.16
CA VAL A 226 -10.06 0.53 -4.95
C VAL A 226 -11.33 1.34 -5.05
N ASP A 227 -12.13 1.35 -3.99
CA ASP A 227 -13.33 2.17 -3.86
C ASP A 227 -13.32 2.80 -2.46
N GLY A 228 -13.36 4.13 -2.39
CA GLY A 228 -13.18 4.85 -1.13
C GLY A 228 -13.61 6.31 -1.14
N ASP A 229 -13.43 6.91 0.02
CA ASP A 229 -13.71 8.31 0.34
C ASP A 229 -12.56 8.90 1.17
N LEU A 230 -12.76 10.08 1.76
CA LEU A 230 -11.75 10.75 2.58
C LEU A 230 -11.44 10.04 3.92
N ASN A 231 -12.25 9.08 4.35
CA ASN A 231 -12.15 8.41 5.64
C ASN A 231 -11.65 6.97 5.52
N SER A 232 -12.02 6.25 4.46
CA SER A 232 -11.66 4.84 4.28
C SER A 232 -11.73 4.40 2.83
N PHE A 233 -11.07 3.29 2.52
CA PHE A 233 -11.23 2.63 1.23
C PHE A 233 -11.21 1.12 1.37
N THR A 234 -11.86 0.47 0.41
CA THR A 234 -11.76 -0.96 0.18
C THR A 234 -10.81 -1.20 -0.98
N LEU A 235 -9.93 -2.19 -0.84
CA LEU A 235 -9.03 -2.65 -1.89
C LEU A 235 -9.31 -4.13 -2.14
N THR A 236 -9.72 -4.42 -3.36
CA THR A 236 -10.07 -5.76 -3.83
C THR A 236 -9.23 -6.12 -5.04
N GLY A 237 -9.09 -7.40 -5.34
CA GLY A 237 -8.36 -7.79 -6.54
C GLY A 237 -8.01 -9.25 -6.61
N ASN A 238 -7.22 -9.57 -7.62
CA ASN A 238 -6.75 -10.92 -7.89
C ASN A 238 -5.35 -10.94 -8.50
N ALA A 239 -4.62 -12.02 -8.22
CA ALA A 239 -3.36 -12.37 -8.87
C ALA A 239 -3.49 -13.74 -9.52
N GLY A 240 -3.52 -13.76 -10.85
CA GLY A 240 -3.94 -14.92 -11.64
C GLY A 240 -5.41 -15.28 -11.39
N GLY A 241 -5.80 -16.51 -11.75
CA GLY A 241 -7.18 -16.98 -11.61
C GLY A 241 -7.54 -17.61 -10.26
N LYS A 242 -6.60 -17.65 -9.32
CA LYS A 242 -6.69 -18.46 -8.09
C LYS A 242 -6.43 -17.68 -6.80
N ASN A 243 -5.76 -16.53 -6.86
CA ASN A 243 -5.49 -15.73 -5.67
C ASN A 243 -6.39 -14.51 -5.71
N HIS A 244 -7.21 -14.35 -4.68
CA HIS A 244 -8.08 -13.20 -4.50
C HIS A 244 -7.81 -12.57 -3.15
N PHE A 245 -7.85 -11.25 -3.10
CA PHE A 245 -7.63 -10.49 -1.89
C PHE A 245 -8.67 -9.38 -1.74
N ASN A 246 -9.00 -9.09 -0.49
CA ASN A 246 -9.94 -8.05 -0.11
C ASN A 246 -9.42 -7.41 1.18
N SER A 247 -9.39 -6.09 1.24
CA SER A 247 -8.94 -5.36 2.42
C SER A 247 -9.71 -4.06 2.59
N ARG A 248 -9.79 -3.59 3.84
CA ARG A 248 -10.33 -2.31 4.23
C ARG A 248 -9.28 -1.52 4.98
N TRP A 249 -9.14 -0.26 4.58
CA TRP A 249 -8.15 0.66 5.11
C TRP A 249 -8.83 1.91 5.63
N LEU A 250 -8.31 2.48 6.71
CA LEU A 250 -8.77 3.72 7.32
C LEU A 250 -7.73 4.81 7.11
N LEU A 251 -8.18 5.97 6.64
CA LEU A 251 -7.37 7.16 6.38
C LEU A 251 -7.33 8.06 7.62
N ASN A 252 -6.80 7.50 8.71
CA ASN A 252 -6.61 8.22 9.97
C ASN A 252 -5.28 8.99 9.95
N ARG A 253 -4.79 9.45 11.12
CA ARG A 253 -3.45 10.07 11.26
C ARG A 253 -2.32 9.18 10.70
N ARG A 254 -2.49 7.86 10.77
CA ARG A 254 -1.66 6.84 10.12
C ARG A 254 -2.59 5.97 9.26
N LEU A 255 -2.11 5.54 8.10
CA LEU A 255 -2.85 4.62 7.24
C LEU A 255 -3.03 3.30 8.00
N THR A 256 -4.27 2.91 8.29
CA THR A 256 -4.55 1.75 9.15
C THR A 256 -5.19 0.64 8.35
N LEU A 257 -4.61 -0.56 8.36
CA LEU A 257 -5.27 -1.75 7.85
C LEU A 257 -6.28 -2.26 8.89
N ASP A 258 -7.58 -2.07 8.65
CA ASP A 258 -8.66 -2.53 9.52
C ASP A 258 -8.83 -4.04 9.38
N ARG A 259 -9.05 -4.48 8.14
CA ARG A 259 -9.35 -5.88 7.81
C ARG A 259 -8.69 -6.28 6.50
N ALA A 260 -8.15 -7.49 6.44
CA ALA A 260 -7.68 -8.07 5.19
C ALA A 260 -7.97 -9.57 5.15
N ILE A 261 -8.19 -10.06 3.94
CA ILE A 261 -8.18 -11.47 3.63
C ILE A 261 -7.43 -11.70 2.33
N TRP A 262 -6.56 -12.71 2.34
CA TRP A 262 -5.98 -13.31 1.14
C TRP A 262 -6.44 -14.75 1.07
N THR A 263 -6.95 -15.19 -0.08
CA THR A 263 -7.31 -16.60 -0.28
C THR A 263 -6.74 -17.11 -1.60
N SER A 264 -5.91 -18.13 -1.49
CA SER A 264 -5.41 -18.93 -2.60
C SER A 264 -6.39 -20.05 -2.99
N ASP A 265 -6.31 -20.49 -4.24
CA ASP A 265 -7.27 -21.39 -4.89
C ASP A 265 -8.75 -20.92 -4.82
N SER A 266 -9.00 -19.64 -4.57
CA SER A 266 -10.33 -19.03 -4.68
C SER A 266 -10.63 -18.63 -6.12
N ARG A 267 -11.89 -18.83 -6.55
CA ARG A 267 -12.40 -18.35 -7.84
C ARG A 267 -13.19 -17.04 -7.75
N THR A 268 -13.46 -16.57 -6.53
CA THR A 268 -14.26 -15.38 -6.26
C THR A 268 -13.58 -14.50 -5.22
N LEU A 269 -13.97 -13.23 -5.18
CA LEU A 269 -13.53 -12.32 -4.13
C LEU A 269 -14.02 -12.83 -2.74
N PRO A 270 -13.13 -13.08 -1.78
CA PRO A 270 -13.53 -13.45 -0.43
C PRO A 270 -14.16 -12.26 0.30
N PRO A 271 -15.17 -12.47 1.16
CA PRO A 271 -15.69 -11.42 2.03
C PRO A 271 -14.64 -11.03 3.07
N LEU A 272 -14.66 -9.77 3.51
CA LEU A 272 -13.81 -9.33 4.62
C LEU A 272 -14.13 -10.12 5.90
N PRO A 273 -13.13 -10.38 6.77
CA PRO A 273 -13.37 -10.96 8.08
C PRO A 273 -14.38 -10.12 8.91
N GLU A 274 -15.09 -10.77 9.82
CA GLU A 274 -16.03 -10.07 10.70
C GLU A 274 -15.33 -9.14 11.70
N GLN A 275 -14.14 -9.54 12.15
CA GLN A 275 -13.32 -8.81 13.12
C GLN A 275 -12.12 -8.11 12.45
N ALA A 276 -11.63 -7.04 13.08
CA ALA A 276 -10.39 -6.39 12.67
C ALA A 276 -9.23 -7.39 12.73
N GLY A 277 -8.45 -7.48 11.65
CA GLY A 277 -7.43 -8.51 11.52
C GLY A 277 -7.09 -8.91 10.09
N VAL A 278 -6.07 -9.73 9.96
CA VAL A 278 -5.61 -10.29 8.68
C VAL A 278 -5.89 -11.78 8.66
N GLU A 279 -6.60 -12.27 7.65
CA GLU A 279 -6.79 -13.70 7.40
C GLU A 279 -6.03 -14.13 6.14
N LEU A 280 -5.15 -15.11 6.27
CA LEU A 280 -4.34 -15.66 5.18
C LEU A 280 -4.71 -17.13 4.98
N ASN A 281 -5.49 -17.40 3.94
CA ASN A 281 -5.86 -18.75 3.50
C ASN A 281 -4.92 -19.16 2.36
N LEU A 282 -3.84 -19.83 2.74
CA LEU A 282 -2.67 -20.09 1.91
C LEU A 282 -2.64 -21.56 1.43
N PRO A 283 -1.99 -21.84 0.29
CA PRO A 283 -1.74 -23.21 -0.18
C PRO A 283 -0.71 -23.90 0.76
N PRO A 284 -0.27 -25.14 0.47
CA PRO A 284 0.84 -25.74 1.20
C PRO A 284 2.08 -24.82 1.23
N MET A 285 2.76 -24.75 2.38
CA MET A 285 3.89 -23.84 2.60
C MET A 285 5.10 -24.58 3.20
N ASP A 286 6.30 -24.11 2.86
CA ASP A 286 7.52 -24.46 3.57
C ASP A 286 7.81 -23.42 4.66
N GLY A 287 7.42 -23.72 5.89
CA GLY A 287 7.61 -22.84 7.04
C GLY A 287 9.08 -22.61 7.40
N ALA A 288 10.00 -23.51 7.02
CA ALA A 288 11.41 -23.34 7.29
C ALA A 288 12.04 -22.24 6.42
N GLU A 289 11.65 -22.17 5.14
CA GLU A 289 12.07 -21.10 4.24
C GLU A 289 11.51 -19.74 4.68
N TRP A 290 10.22 -19.69 5.06
CA TRP A 290 9.61 -18.48 5.60
C TRP A 290 10.29 -18.01 6.90
N LEU A 291 10.56 -18.93 7.84
CA LEU A 291 11.26 -18.59 9.07
C LEU A 291 12.67 -18.03 8.80
N ALA A 292 13.41 -18.64 7.85
CA ALA A 292 14.71 -18.14 7.45
C ALA A 292 14.65 -16.74 6.82
N LEU A 293 13.57 -16.43 6.09
CA LEU A 293 13.32 -15.08 5.56
C LEU A 293 13.06 -14.09 6.71
N PHE A 294 12.17 -14.41 7.66
CA PHE A 294 11.83 -13.53 8.78
C PHE A 294 13.04 -13.23 9.70
N GLN A 295 13.90 -14.22 9.93
CA GLN A 295 15.14 -14.06 10.70
C GLN A 295 16.14 -13.07 10.05
N ARG A 296 16.00 -12.76 8.75
CA ARG A 296 16.81 -11.76 8.04
C ARG A 296 16.25 -10.34 8.13
N GLY A 297 15.32 -10.06 9.05
CA GLY A 297 14.92 -8.69 9.40
C GLY A 297 13.73 -8.12 8.62
N VAL A 298 12.75 -8.94 8.26
CA VAL A 298 11.52 -8.48 7.56
C VAL A 298 10.71 -7.45 8.38
N GLY A 299 10.98 -7.29 9.67
CA GLY A 299 10.33 -6.32 10.55
C GLY A 299 11.07 -5.00 10.78
N GLU A 300 12.30 -4.82 10.28
CA GLU A 300 13.15 -3.67 10.65
C GLU A 300 12.84 -2.38 9.86
N ASN A 301 11.96 -2.43 8.84
CA ASN A 301 11.66 -1.29 7.98
C ASN A 301 10.15 -1.12 7.71
N VAL A 302 9.28 -1.56 8.62
CA VAL A 302 7.86 -1.20 8.50
C VAL A 302 7.75 0.28 8.82
N ASP A 303 7.51 1.10 7.80
CA ASP A 303 7.36 2.54 7.93
C ASP A 303 6.30 2.86 8.99
N ASP A 304 6.64 3.75 9.92
CA ASP A 304 5.78 4.16 11.04
C ASP A 304 4.46 4.80 10.57
N SER A 305 4.37 5.09 9.26
CA SER A 305 3.22 5.64 8.56
C SER A 305 2.04 4.67 8.44
N VAL A 306 2.25 3.35 8.53
CA VAL A 306 1.21 2.32 8.38
C VAL A 306 1.00 1.53 9.67
N GLN A 307 -0.25 1.40 10.11
CA GLN A 307 -0.66 0.58 11.24
C GLN A 307 -1.27 -0.74 10.74
N PHE A 308 -0.69 -1.86 11.18
CA PHE A 308 -1.17 -3.21 10.89
C PHE A 308 -1.90 -3.80 12.09
N PRO A 309 -2.94 -4.63 11.88
CA PRO A 309 -3.65 -5.25 12.98
C PRO A 309 -2.79 -6.36 13.60
N GLN A 310 -2.92 -6.52 14.91
CA GLN A 310 -2.20 -7.55 15.68
C GLN A 310 -2.92 -8.91 15.65
N HIS A 311 -4.19 -8.93 15.25
CA HIS A 311 -4.93 -10.17 15.05
C HIS A 311 -4.63 -10.74 13.66
N ILE A 312 -3.99 -11.91 13.62
CA ILE A 312 -3.58 -12.57 12.38
C ILE A 312 -4.03 -14.03 12.44
N THR A 313 -4.81 -14.45 11.44
CA THR A 313 -5.17 -15.86 11.24
C THR A 313 -4.48 -16.37 9.99
N VAL A 314 -3.73 -17.46 10.10
CA VAL A 314 -3.11 -18.17 8.98
C VAL A 314 -3.70 -19.56 8.90
N ARG A 315 -4.25 -19.94 7.74
CA ARG A 315 -4.76 -21.28 7.47
C ARG A 315 -4.04 -21.86 6.28
N THR A 316 -3.54 -23.08 6.41
CA THR A 316 -2.91 -23.82 5.32
C THR A 316 -3.23 -25.31 5.43
N PRO A 317 -3.48 -26.02 4.31
CA PRO A 317 -3.70 -27.46 4.33
C PRO A 317 -2.44 -28.24 4.75
N ALA A 318 -1.24 -27.68 4.55
CA ALA A 318 0.01 -28.31 4.97
C ALA A 318 1.12 -27.27 5.18
N LEU A 319 1.75 -27.28 6.36
CA LEU A 319 2.95 -26.51 6.66
C LEU A 319 4.11 -27.46 6.92
N THR A 320 5.22 -27.37 6.20
CA THR A 320 6.45 -28.10 6.53
C THR A 320 7.31 -27.26 7.46
N LEU A 321 7.48 -27.69 8.71
CA LEU A 321 8.29 -26.96 9.70
C LEU A 321 8.84 -27.93 10.75
N GLY A 322 10.09 -27.73 11.18
CA GLY A 322 10.71 -28.53 12.24
C GLY A 322 10.91 -30.00 11.87
N GLY A 323 11.14 -30.31 10.58
CA GLY A 323 11.35 -31.66 10.08
C GLY A 323 10.08 -32.50 9.92
N GLN A 324 8.89 -31.89 10.07
CA GLN A 324 7.62 -32.56 9.85
C GLN A 324 6.62 -31.71 9.06
N GLN A 325 5.58 -32.37 8.55
CA GLN A 325 4.43 -31.71 7.93
C GLN A 325 3.28 -31.61 8.94
N TRP A 326 2.79 -30.39 9.15
CA TRP A 326 1.64 -30.06 9.97
C TRP A 326 0.42 -29.91 9.06
N ASN A 327 -0.56 -30.80 9.18
CA ASN A 327 -1.69 -30.90 8.29
C ASN A 327 -2.91 -30.15 8.83
N ASN A 328 -3.64 -29.49 7.92
CA ASN A 328 -4.82 -28.67 8.21
C ASN A 328 -4.58 -27.68 9.35
N LEU A 329 -3.50 -26.91 9.23
CA LEU A 329 -3.03 -26.04 10.28
C LEU A 329 -3.74 -24.68 10.21
N SER A 330 -4.25 -24.25 11.36
CA SER A 330 -4.76 -22.92 11.63
C SER A 330 -3.94 -22.32 12.77
N ILE A 331 -3.31 -21.17 12.52
CA ILE A 331 -2.57 -20.40 13.52
C ILE A 331 -3.31 -19.08 13.71
N VAL A 332 -3.68 -18.75 14.95
CA VAL A 332 -4.33 -17.48 15.29
C VAL A 332 -3.46 -16.76 16.30
N THR A 333 -2.97 -15.58 15.92
CA THR A 333 -2.25 -14.67 16.80
C THR A 333 -3.17 -13.53 17.19
N GLN A 334 -3.21 -13.17 18.47
CA GLN A 334 -4.00 -12.06 18.98
C GLN A 334 -3.30 -11.36 20.14
N PRO A 335 -3.46 -10.03 20.28
CA PRO A 335 -2.94 -9.31 21.43
C PRO A 335 -3.73 -9.65 22.70
N THR A 336 -3.06 -9.56 23.84
CA THR A 336 -3.65 -9.68 25.17
C THR A 336 -3.25 -8.45 26.00
N LEU A 337 -3.81 -8.29 27.20
CA LEU A 337 -3.50 -7.14 28.06
C LEU A 337 -2.00 -6.97 28.38
N ASN A 338 -1.22 -8.06 28.42
CA ASN A 338 0.18 -8.08 28.85
C ASN A 338 1.08 -8.92 27.91
N GLY A 339 0.82 -8.84 26.60
CA GLY A 339 1.60 -9.54 25.57
C GLY A 339 0.71 -10.09 24.46
N SER A 340 0.99 -11.28 23.95
CA SER A 340 0.23 -11.91 22.85
C SER A 340 -0.11 -13.36 23.14
N SER A 341 -1.12 -13.88 22.44
CA SER A 341 -1.48 -15.29 22.44
C SER A 341 -1.43 -15.83 21.02
N VAL A 342 -0.86 -17.03 20.87
CA VAL A 342 -0.81 -17.79 19.63
C VAL A 342 -1.52 -19.12 19.85
N GLU A 343 -2.57 -19.37 19.09
CA GLU A 343 -3.29 -20.65 19.08
C GLU A 343 -2.92 -21.40 17.80
N ALA A 344 -2.53 -22.67 17.93
CA ALA A 344 -2.23 -23.55 16.81
C ALA A 344 -3.13 -24.78 16.88
N GLN A 345 -3.93 -24.97 15.83
CA GLN A 345 -4.83 -26.11 15.69
C GLN A 345 -4.59 -26.79 14.34
N GLY A 346 -4.30 -28.09 14.37
CA GLY A 346 -4.13 -28.93 13.21
C GLY A 346 -4.27 -30.41 13.58
N ARG A 347 -3.97 -31.31 12.64
CA ARG A 347 -4.04 -32.75 12.89
C ARG A 347 -3.00 -33.22 13.90
N GLU A 348 -1.82 -32.61 13.89
CA GLU A 348 -0.68 -32.97 14.74
C GLU A 348 -0.51 -32.06 15.96
N ILE A 349 -1.30 -30.99 16.10
CA ILE A 349 -1.16 -30.02 17.20
C ILE A 349 -2.49 -29.40 17.61
N ASN A 350 -2.69 -29.27 18.92
CA ASN A 350 -3.70 -28.40 19.50
C ASN A 350 -3.07 -27.74 20.72
N ALA A 351 -2.66 -26.47 20.57
CA ALA A 351 -1.88 -25.77 21.57
C ALA A 351 -2.20 -24.26 21.61
N THR A 352 -2.00 -23.69 22.78
CA THR A 352 -2.01 -22.25 23.02
C THR A 352 -0.68 -21.84 23.64
N LEU A 353 -0.02 -20.84 23.07
CA LEU A 353 1.14 -20.18 23.63
C LEU A 353 0.72 -18.77 24.08
N LEU A 354 0.87 -18.49 25.37
CA LEU A 354 0.71 -17.15 25.93
C LEU A 354 2.10 -16.54 26.13
N MET A 355 2.42 -15.55 25.29
CA MET A 355 3.66 -14.80 25.35
C MET A 355 3.44 -13.56 26.21
N ARG A 356 3.95 -13.57 27.44
CA ARG A 356 3.83 -12.43 28.35
C ARG A 356 5.07 -11.55 28.25
N ASP A 357 4.89 -10.23 28.34
CA ASP A 357 6.00 -9.27 28.18
C ASP A 357 6.98 -9.30 29.37
N THR A 358 6.46 -9.51 30.59
CA THR A 358 7.21 -9.40 31.86
C THR A 358 7.11 -10.66 32.73
N ALA A 359 6.66 -11.77 32.15
CA ALA A 359 6.49 -13.03 32.86
C ALA A 359 6.83 -14.22 31.93
N PRO A 360 7.06 -15.42 32.49
CA PRO A 360 7.32 -16.61 31.70
C PRO A 360 6.22 -16.85 30.66
N TRP A 361 6.63 -17.26 29.47
CA TRP A 361 5.73 -17.74 28.45
C TRP A 361 5.06 -19.03 28.91
N GLN A 362 3.81 -19.23 28.52
CA GLN A 362 3.04 -20.40 28.93
C GLN A 362 2.55 -21.15 27.70
N ALA A 363 3.12 -22.33 27.47
CA ALA A 363 2.69 -23.25 26.42
C ALA A 363 1.74 -24.30 27.02
N ALA A 364 0.45 -24.18 26.70
CA ALA A 364 -0.58 -25.15 27.04
C ALA A 364 -0.90 -26.00 25.81
N ILE A 365 -0.45 -27.26 25.80
CA ILE A 365 -0.56 -28.19 24.68
C ILE A 365 -1.57 -29.27 25.05
N ARG A 366 -2.74 -29.26 24.42
CA ARG A 366 -3.75 -30.31 24.61
C ARG A 366 -3.34 -31.60 23.91
N TYR A 367 -2.79 -31.47 22.70
CA TYR A 367 -2.33 -32.59 21.89
C TYR A 367 -1.12 -32.17 21.06
N LEU A 368 -0.10 -33.02 21.02
CA LEU A 368 1.05 -32.88 20.13
C LEU A 368 1.46 -34.25 19.61
N TYR A 369 1.59 -34.35 18.29
CA TYR A 369 2.26 -35.45 17.61
C TYR A 369 3.45 -34.89 16.83
N TYR A 370 4.64 -35.11 17.37
CA TYR A 370 5.90 -34.68 16.78
C TYR A 370 6.72 -35.91 16.35
N ASN A 371 6.91 -36.08 15.04
CA ASN A 371 7.69 -37.18 14.48
C ASN A 371 8.56 -36.69 13.30
N PRO A 372 9.68 -36.01 13.59
CA PRO A 372 10.56 -35.47 12.57
C PRO A 372 11.24 -36.63 11.83
N GLY A 373 10.88 -36.82 10.56
CA GLY A 373 11.31 -37.97 9.75
C GLY A 373 10.24 -38.50 8.80
N THR A 374 8.96 -38.15 8.99
CA THR A 374 7.87 -38.52 8.07
C THR A 374 7.60 -37.47 6.98
N ALA A 375 8.28 -36.32 7.00
CA ALA A 375 8.19 -35.35 5.92
C ALA A 375 8.85 -35.92 4.67
N THR A 376 8.05 -36.28 3.66
CA THR A 376 8.56 -36.59 2.33
C THR A 376 9.20 -35.35 1.74
N THR A 377 10.48 -35.43 1.42
CA THR A 377 11.26 -34.39 0.75
C THR A 377 10.62 -34.03 -0.59
N GLY A 378 9.91 -32.91 -0.63
CA GLY A 378 9.66 -32.20 -1.88
C GLY A 378 11.01 -31.87 -2.52
N LYS A 379 11.09 -31.89 -3.86
CA LYS A 379 12.33 -31.74 -4.64
C LYS A 379 13.16 -30.53 -4.20
N GLY A 380 14.12 -30.75 -3.32
CA GLY A 380 15.08 -29.77 -2.81
C GLY A 380 15.76 -30.34 -1.58
N ASN A 381 17.09 -30.47 -1.63
CA ASN A 381 17.91 -30.94 -0.49
C ASN A 381 18.02 -29.85 0.60
N THR A 382 16.89 -29.36 1.11
CA THR A 382 16.87 -28.40 2.21
C THR A 382 16.78 -29.16 3.53
N VAL A 383 17.95 -29.48 4.07
CA VAL A 383 18.10 -29.83 5.49
C VAL A 383 17.42 -28.74 6.30
N SER A 384 16.47 -29.10 7.17
CA SER A 384 15.80 -28.15 8.06
C SER A 384 16.85 -27.24 8.71
N PRO A 385 16.68 -25.91 8.79
CA PRO A 385 17.62 -25.03 9.45
C PRO A 385 17.82 -25.39 10.94
N LEU A 386 16.87 -26.15 11.51
CA LEU A 386 16.95 -26.77 12.85
C LEU A 386 17.83 -28.03 12.90
N ALA A 387 18.10 -28.69 11.76
CA ALA A 387 18.99 -29.84 11.65
C ALA A 387 20.44 -29.44 11.32
N SER A 388 20.67 -28.24 10.78
CA SER A 388 21.99 -27.70 10.43
C SER A 388 22.65 -26.88 11.54
N THR A 389 21.91 -26.53 12.59
CA THR A 389 22.41 -25.72 13.70
C THR A 389 23.02 -26.63 14.77
N THR A 390 24.35 -26.77 14.75
CA THR A 390 25.11 -27.51 15.78
C THR A 390 25.01 -26.87 17.17
N GLN A 391 24.57 -25.62 17.26
CA GLN A 391 24.24 -24.94 18.51
C GLN A 391 22.97 -24.09 18.30
N VAL A 392 21.89 -24.46 18.97
CA VAL A 392 20.70 -23.61 19.10
C VAL A 392 21.05 -22.54 20.14
N ASN A 393 21.14 -21.28 19.71
CA ASN A 393 21.38 -20.18 20.63
C ASN A 393 20.06 -19.79 21.32
N PHE A 394 19.99 -20.05 22.63
CA PHE A 394 18.86 -19.67 23.47
C PHE A 394 19.05 -18.31 24.15
N SER A 395 20.14 -17.58 23.87
CA SER A 395 20.37 -16.26 24.47
C SER A 395 19.30 -15.26 23.99
N GLY A 396 18.33 -14.98 24.86
CA GLY A 396 17.15 -14.17 24.54
C GLY A 396 15.83 -14.95 24.55
N TRP A 397 15.85 -16.26 24.78
CA TRP A 397 14.62 -17.01 25.06
C TRP A 397 14.09 -16.63 26.46
N PRO A 398 12.80 -16.31 26.58
CA PRO A 398 12.18 -16.06 27.87
C PRO A 398 12.04 -17.35 28.66
N ASP A 399 11.86 -17.23 29.96
CA ASP A 399 11.40 -18.32 30.80
C ASP A 399 10.11 -18.93 30.21
N LEU A 400 9.99 -20.26 30.26
CA LEU A 400 8.90 -21.01 29.62
C LEU A 400 8.31 -22.03 30.58
N GLN A 401 6.99 -22.01 30.72
CA GLN A 401 6.21 -23.07 31.36
C GLN A 401 5.53 -23.88 30.26
N LEU A 402 5.91 -25.14 30.11
CA LEU A 402 5.31 -26.08 29.16
C LEU A 402 4.44 -27.08 29.91
N ARG A 403 3.19 -27.23 29.47
CA ARG A 403 2.23 -28.20 29.98
C ARG A 403 1.59 -28.92 28.80
N CYS A 404 1.89 -30.21 28.64
CA CYS A 404 1.37 -31.04 27.57
C CYS A 404 0.51 -32.17 28.14
N ALA A 405 -0.77 -32.22 27.77
CA ALA A 405 -1.71 -33.24 28.24
C ALA A 405 -1.53 -34.58 27.52
N GLU A 406 -1.35 -34.55 26.20
CA GLU A 406 -1.07 -35.74 25.38
C GLU A 406 0.02 -35.45 24.34
N CYS A 407 1.25 -35.83 24.67
CA CYS A 407 2.42 -35.68 23.84
C CYS A 407 2.88 -37.04 23.27
N TRP A 408 3.06 -37.05 21.95
CA TRP A 408 3.69 -38.11 21.19
C TRP A 408 4.95 -37.54 20.54
N LEU A 409 6.12 -38.10 20.85
CA LEU A 409 7.40 -37.64 20.32
C LEU A 409 8.10 -38.84 19.65
N TRP A 410 8.71 -38.64 18.48
CA TRP A 410 9.35 -39.70 17.68
C TRP A 410 8.45 -40.94 17.49
N GLY A 411 7.15 -40.71 17.30
CA GLY A 411 6.15 -41.77 17.10
C GLY A 411 5.77 -42.57 18.36
N GLN A 412 6.28 -42.21 19.54
CA GLN A 412 5.96 -42.88 20.81
C GLN A 412 5.08 -41.99 21.69
N LYS A 413 4.12 -42.59 22.41
CA LYS A 413 3.26 -41.88 23.36
C LYS A 413 4.00 -41.67 24.68
N TYR A 414 4.28 -40.42 25.02
CA TYR A 414 4.84 -40.02 26.33
C TYR A 414 3.73 -39.65 27.32
N GLY A 415 2.52 -39.35 26.83
CA GLY A 415 1.40 -38.97 27.68
C GLY A 415 1.56 -37.53 28.16
N ARG A 416 1.52 -37.32 29.47
CA ARG A 416 1.62 -35.97 30.05
C ARG A 416 3.08 -35.56 30.23
N ILE A 417 3.45 -34.39 29.72
CA ILE A 417 4.78 -33.79 29.89
C ILE A 417 4.61 -32.38 30.45
N ASP A 418 5.18 -32.13 31.63
CA ASP A 418 5.21 -30.81 32.25
C ASP A 418 6.67 -30.41 32.49
N GLY A 419 7.03 -29.17 32.15
CA GLY A 419 8.38 -28.64 32.34
C GLY A 419 8.38 -27.13 32.56
N ASP A 420 9.25 -26.67 33.45
CA ASP A 420 9.51 -25.25 33.70
C ASP A 420 10.98 -24.97 33.35
N PHE A 421 11.18 -24.05 32.42
CA PHE A 421 12.49 -23.69 31.88
C PHE A 421 12.80 -22.26 32.32
N HIS A 422 13.92 -22.10 33.02
CA HIS A 422 14.44 -20.80 33.41
C HIS A 422 15.75 -20.52 32.67
N HIS A 423 15.84 -19.35 32.05
CA HIS A 423 17.05 -18.92 31.37
C HIS A 423 17.84 -17.97 32.27
N GLN A 424 18.95 -18.47 32.85
CA GLN A 424 19.94 -17.62 33.51
C GLN A 424 21.04 -17.24 32.51
N GLY A 425 20.85 -16.14 31.80
CA GLY A 425 21.92 -15.54 31.00
C GLY A 425 22.98 -14.95 31.92
N GLN A 426 24.25 -15.37 31.78
CA GLN A 426 25.35 -14.65 32.41
C GLN A 426 25.40 -13.23 31.84
N HIS A 427 25.19 -12.24 32.71
CA HIS A 427 25.56 -10.86 32.43
C HIS A 427 27.09 -10.79 32.33
N PRO A 428 27.69 -10.34 31.22
CA PRO A 428 29.12 -10.04 31.19
C PRO A 428 29.33 -8.67 31.83
N ASP A 429 29.35 -8.60 33.17
CA ASP A 429 30.21 -7.68 33.91
C ASP A 429 30.10 -7.88 35.42
N SER A 430 31.16 -8.41 36.01
CA SER A 430 31.72 -7.86 37.24
C SER A 430 33.15 -8.38 37.39
N GLY A 431 34.11 -7.46 37.29
CA GLY A 431 35.51 -7.74 37.56
C GLY A 431 35.70 -8.31 38.97
N GLY A 432 35.99 -9.59 39.04
CA GLY A 432 36.55 -10.24 40.21
C GLY A 432 38.05 -10.35 40.03
N ARG A 433 38.79 -9.44 40.65
CA ARG A 433 40.24 -9.51 40.80
C ARG A 433 40.56 -10.81 41.55
N ALA A 434 41.41 -11.65 40.95
CA ALA A 434 42.01 -12.77 41.65
C ALA A 434 42.95 -12.23 42.72
N ASP A 435 42.80 -12.73 43.95
CA ASP A 435 43.90 -12.98 44.88
C ASP A 435 43.91 -14.48 45.21
#